data_AF-A0A0R1U4H6-F1
#
_entry.id   AF-A0A0R1U4H6-F1
#
_cell.length_a   1.000
_cell.length_b   1.000
_cell.length_c   1.000
_cell.angle_alpha   90.00
_cell.angle_beta   90.00
_cell.angle_gamma   90.00
#
_symmetry.space_group_name_H-M   'P 1'
#
loop_
_entity.id
_entity.type
_entity.pdbx_description
1 polymer ?
#
loop_
_entity_poly.entity_id
_entity_poly.type
_entity_poly.pdbx_seq_one_letter_code
_entity_poly.pdbx_strand_id
1 'polypeptide(L)' 'MTKRFLDEHNINYTEHNINEEPEYVNYLKNQGFKMTPVLEADGMEAITGFRPDVLKQLAV' A
#
# COMPACT_ATOMS: atom_id res chain seq x y z
N MET A 1 -0.33 -11.71 3.11
CA MET A 1 0.39 -12.12 1.89
C MET A 1 1.22 -10.99 1.30
N THR A 2 0.71 -9.75 1.24
CA THR A 2 1.47 -8.55 0.81
C THR A 2 2.72 -8.29 1.65
N LYS A 3 2.58 -8.21 2.99
CA LYS A 3 3.70 -7.97 3.92
C LYS A 3 4.79 -9.02 3.78
N ARG A 4 4.40 -10.30 3.79
CA ARG A 4 5.31 -11.43 3.63
C ARG A 4 6.10 -11.39 2.32
N PHE A 5 5.48 -10.93 1.23
CA PHE A 5 6.20 -10.73 -0.04
C PHE A 5 7.22 -9.59 0.07
N LEU A 6 6.84 -8.46 0.66
CA LEU A 6 7.76 -7.33 0.88
C LEU A 6 8.94 -7.74 1.78
N ASP A 7 8.66 -8.48 2.86
CA ASP A 7 9.68 -9.03 3.76
C ASP A 7 10.61 -10.03 3.04
N GLU A 8 10.07 -10.95 2.23
CA GLU A 8 10.85 -11.93 1.45
C GLU A 8 11.75 -11.25 0.41
N HIS A 9 11.34 -10.10 -0.10
CA HIS A 9 12.09 -9.30 -1.07
C HIS A 9 12.92 -8.17 -0.42
N ASN A 10 13.01 -8.11 0.91
CA ASN A 10 13.69 -7.06 1.67
C ASN A 10 13.27 -5.62 1.30
N ILE A 11 12.04 -5.45 0.84
CA ILE A 11 11.47 -4.16 0.47
C ILE A 11 11.00 -3.48 1.76
N ASN A 12 11.58 -2.33 2.09
CA ASN A 12 11.12 -1.52 3.21
C ASN A 12 9.70 -1.01 2.91
N TYR A 13 8.79 -1.21 3.85
CA TYR A 13 7.44 -0.67 3.78
C TYR A 13 7.03 -0.10 5.14
N THR A 14 6.16 0.91 5.08
CA THR A 14 5.51 1.47 6.27
C THR A 14 4.04 1.10 6.22
N GLU A 15 3.54 0.50 7.29
CA GLU A 15 2.11 0.28 7.44
C GLU A 15 1.49 1.44 8.20
N HIS A 16 0.54 2.12 7.57
CA HIS A 16 -0.31 3.11 8.21
C HIS A 16 -1.71 2.53 8.41
N ASN A 17 -2.12 2.35 9.66
CA ASN A 17 -3.42 1.82 9.99
C ASN A 17 -4.41 2.96 10.17
N ILE A 18 -5.32 3.11 9.22
CA ILE A 18 -6.34 4.18 9.25
C ILE A 18 -7.28 4.13 10.47
N ASN A 19 -7.33 3.02 11.21
CA ASN A 19 -8.08 2.94 12.47
C ASN A 19 -7.33 3.61 13.63
N GLU A 20 -6.00 3.59 13.60
CA GLU A 20 -5.14 4.21 14.61
C GLU A 20 -4.76 5.64 14.20
N GLU A 21 -4.58 5.87 12.91
CA GLU A 21 -4.18 7.14 12.31
C GLU A 21 -5.31 7.67 11.37
N PRO A 22 -6.38 8.27 11.92
CA PRO A 22 -7.52 8.74 11.13
C PRO A 22 -7.18 9.89 10.17
N GLU A 23 -6.01 10.52 10.32
CA GLU A 23 -5.51 11.52 9.37
C GLU A 23 -5.31 10.95 7.95
N TYR A 24 -4.89 9.70 7.86
CA TYR A 24 -4.74 9.00 6.58
C TYR A 24 -6.09 8.72 5.91
N VAL A 25 -7.21 8.68 6.65
CA VAL A 25 -8.55 8.58 6.05
C VAL A 25 -8.84 9.80 5.18
N ASN A 26 -8.45 11.00 5.64
CA ASN A 26 -8.63 12.22 4.86
C ASN A 26 -7.68 12.25 3.66
N TYR A 27 -6.45 11.77 3.83
CA TYR A 27 -5.50 11.60 2.73
C TYR A 27 -6.08 10.69 1.63
N LEU A 28 -6.54 9.50 1.99
CA LEU A 28 -7.13 8.54 1.05
C LEU A 28 -8.37 9.09 0.34
N LYS A 29 -9.24 9.80 1.07
CA LYS A 29 -10.42 10.47 0.49
C LYS A 29 -10.03 11.55 -0.53
N ASN A 30 -9.01 12.36 -0.24
CA ASN A 30 -8.51 13.38 -1.16
C ASN A 30 -7.91 12.75 -2.43
N GLN A 31 -7.25 11.60 -2.30
CA GLN A 31 -6.75 10.81 -3.42
C GLN A 31 -7.86 10.09 -4.20
N GLY A 32 -9.12 10.13 -3.72
CA GLY A 32 -10.26 9.49 -4.39
C GLY A 32 -10.39 7.99 -4.10
N PHE A 33 -9.59 7.45 -3.18
CA PHE A 33 -9.68 6.05 -2.77
C PHE A 33 -10.93 5.82 -1.91
N LYS A 34 -11.68 4.78 -2.28
CA LYS A 34 -12.94 4.39 -1.62
C LYS A 34 -12.86 3.06 -0.89
N MET A 35 -11.76 2.33 -1.05
CA MET A 35 -11.56 1.02 -0.44
C MET A 35 -10.15 0.89 0.10
N THR A 36 -10.04 0.15 1.21
CA THR A 36 -8.78 -0.28 1.82
C THR A 36 -8.64 -1.79 1.66
N PRO A 37 -7.43 -2.37 1.71
CA PRO A 37 -6.12 -1.72 1.89
C PRO A 37 -5.69 -0.90 0.67
N VAL A 38 -4.94 0.18 0.87
CA VAL A 38 -4.28 0.95 -0.19
C VAL A 38 -2.78 0.76 -0.04
N LEU A 39 -2.10 0.49 -1.15
CA LEU A 39 -0.65 0.34 -1.17
C LEU A 39 -0.06 1.41 -2.09
N GLU A 40 0.78 2.23 -1.51
CA GLU A 40 1.53 3.28 -2.19
C GLU A 40 2.99 2.87 -2.18
N ALA A 41 3.66 3.03 -3.31
CA ALA A 41 5.08 2.77 -3.43
C ALA A 41 5.73 3.83 -4.32
N ASP A 42 6.94 4.22 -3.96
CA ASP A 42 7.72 5.19 -4.73
C ASP A 42 7.93 4.72 -6.17
N GLY A 43 7.51 5.56 -7.12
CA GLY A 43 7.59 5.25 -8.55
C GLY A 43 6.43 4.43 -9.12
N MET A 44 5.38 4.13 -8.34
CA MET A 44 4.17 3.47 -8.84
C MET A 44 2.89 4.19 -8.44
N GLU A 45 1.85 4.00 -9.24
CA GLU A 45 0.51 4.47 -8.89
C GLU A 45 -0.01 3.71 -7.68
N ALA A 46 -0.58 4.48 -6.75
CA ALA A 46 -1.24 3.97 -5.56
C ALA A 46 -2.36 2.99 -5.94
N ILE A 47 -2.27 1.77 -5.43
CA ILE A 47 -3.21 0.70 -5.76
C ILE A 47 -4.12 0.38 -4.59
N THR A 48 -5.36 0.01 -4.92
CA THR A 48 -6.33 -0.46 -3.95
C THR A 48 -6.47 -1.97 -3.98
N GLY A 49 -6.52 -2.61 -2.81
CA GLY A 49 -6.70 -4.03 -2.62
C GLY A 49 -5.40 -4.84 -2.68
N PHE A 50 -5.53 -6.16 -2.77
CA PHE A 50 -4.40 -7.07 -2.91
C PHE A 50 -4.06 -7.27 -4.39
N ARG A 51 -2.93 -6.72 -4.84
CA ARG A 51 -2.45 -6.85 -6.24
C ARG A 51 -1.06 -7.48 -6.29
N PRO A 52 -0.96 -8.80 -6.49
CA PRO A 52 0.33 -9.48 -6.56
C PRO A 52 1.16 -9.06 -7.79
N ASP A 53 0.52 -8.60 -8.87
CA ASP A 53 1.21 -8.14 -10.08
C ASP A 53 2.09 -6.91 -9.83
N VAL A 54 1.62 -6.00 -8.97
CA VAL A 54 2.33 -4.76 -8.59
C VAL A 54 3.43 -5.04 -7.60
N LEU A 55 3.17 -5.94 -6.64
CA LEU A 55 4.20 -6.41 -5.72
C LEU A 55 5.40 -7.01 -6.47
N LYS A 56 5.14 -7.79 -7.52
CA LYS A 56 6.21 -8.33 -8.38
C LYS A 56 7.03 -7.26 -9.09
N GLN A 57 6.47 -6.08 -9.37
CA GLN A 57 7.22 -4.97 -9.96
C GLN A 57 8.18 -4.30 -8.95
N LEU A 58 7.87 -4.35 -7.65
CA LEU A 58 8.76 -3.84 -6.59
C LEU A 58 9.96 -4.76 -6.32
N ALA A 59 9.84 -6.02 -6.72
CA ALA A 59 10.84 -7.06 -6.49
C ALA A 59 11.90 -7.16 -7.62
N VAL A 60 11.94 -6.19 -8.54
CA VAL A 60 12.86 -6.15 -9.71
C VAL A 60 14.13 -5.37 -9.39
#